data_AF-A0A7C4NKK8-F1
#
_entry.id   AF-A0A7C4NKK8-F1
#
_cell.length_a   1.000
_cell.length_b   1.000
_cell.length_c   1.000
_cell.angle_alpha   90.00
_cell.angle_beta   90.00
_cell.angle_gamma   90.00
#
_symmetry.space_group_name_H-M   'P 1'
#
loop_
_entity.id
_entity.type
_entity.pdbx_description
1 polymer ?
#
loop_
_entity_poly.entity_id
_entity_poly.type
_entity_poly.pdbx_seq_one_letter_code
_entity_poly.pdbx_strand_id
1 'polypeptide(L)'
;MFCHIGVGEACRRSFEFFLSDVITSSGAKKRFYEVVRVEGFLGYPLKVFVRKFEEYVIHRYWYSTRFYHVFPENFYKLFQSVDKLIAVLYRYYYKNVEKVFKHIEEVANQCRDVGGCIDNLVNERNKVEHKIARRILKGRKALTTRLTKNTMRCRDLVQKYFPELLNPHVFTYRSSDELAKFMKRLFIDRVAEAYVRFAEINNPIIVAREGVMLITKNSNNLQDFSIYVDDCIDTKNYAVFKVVGAYKLMEYIYRIKWVGVLGLDKFSNQVFLHYVPPTLVLHKVERCRLWLLNIVDDYGRPYEHNYTLIEV
;
A
#
# COMPACT_ATOMS: atom_id res chain seq x y z
N MET A 1 -30.01 18.64 -20.54
CA MET A 1 -30.07 18.43 -19.07
C MET A 1 -29.29 19.56 -18.39
N PHE A 2 -29.32 19.65 -17.06
CA PHE A 2 -28.65 20.67 -16.27
C PHE A 2 -27.76 20.00 -15.22
N CYS A 3 -26.62 20.62 -14.94
CA CYS A 3 -25.67 20.16 -13.94
C CYS A 3 -25.95 20.89 -12.61
N HIS A 4 -26.31 20.15 -11.58
CA HIS A 4 -26.60 20.70 -10.26
C HIS A 4 -25.41 20.48 -9.35
N ILE A 5 -24.88 21.55 -8.75
CA ILE A 5 -23.75 21.48 -7.82
C ILE A 5 -24.20 21.97 -6.43
N GLY A 6 -24.36 21.04 -5.50
CA GLY A 6 -24.79 21.32 -4.13
C GLY A 6 -23.63 21.56 -3.17
N VAL A 7 -23.57 22.76 -2.60
CA VAL A 7 -22.60 23.20 -1.59
C VAL A 7 -23.28 23.25 -0.21
N GLY A 8 -22.75 22.56 0.80
CA GLY A 8 -23.35 22.53 2.14
C GLY A 8 -23.35 23.87 2.90
N GLU A 9 -24.41 24.13 3.68
CA GLU A 9 -24.83 25.38 4.36
C GLU A 9 -23.80 26.00 5.33
N ALA A 10 -22.78 25.25 5.77
CA ALA A 10 -21.73 25.74 6.68
C ALA A 10 -20.32 25.68 6.08
N CYS A 11 -20.16 25.75 4.74
CA CYS A 11 -18.89 25.36 4.09
C CYS A 11 -18.36 23.99 4.60
N ARG A 12 -19.25 23.17 5.17
CA ARG A 12 -18.94 21.87 5.78
C ARG A 12 -18.84 20.86 4.66
N ARG A 13 -17.62 20.81 4.11
CA ARG A 13 -16.91 19.59 3.72
C ARG A 13 -17.74 18.54 2.96
N SER A 14 -18.62 18.93 2.05
CA SER A 14 -19.22 17.96 1.14
C SER A 14 -19.79 18.65 -0.08
N PHE A 15 -19.48 18.09 -1.24
CA PHE A 15 -20.01 18.50 -2.52
C PHE A 15 -20.86 17.37 -3.07
N GLU A 16 -21.98 17.74 -3.68
CA GLU A 16 -22.80 16.81 -4.44
C GLU A 16 -22.96 17.38 -5.83
N PHE A 17 -22.84 16.55 -6.86
CA PHE A 17 -23.19 16.96 -8.20
C PHE A 17 -23.92 15.86 -8.96
N PHE A 18 -24.86 16.25 -9.81
CA PHE A 18 -25.71 15.34 -10.60
C PHE A 18 -26.29 16.05 -11.83
N LEU A 19 -26.81 15.26 -12.77
CA LEU A 19 -27.60 15.74 -13.90
C LEU A 19 -29.10 15.65 -13.60
N SER A 20 -29.85 16.67 -14.01
CA SER A 20 -31.31 16.73 -13.93
C SER A 20 -31.89 17.46 -15.14
N ASP A 21 -33.09 17.09 -15.58
CA ASP A 21 -33.84 17.79 -16.62
C ASP A 21 -34.59 19.03 -16.11
N VAL A 22 -34.66 19.22 -14.80
CA VAL A 22 -35.34 20.35 -14.14
C VAL A 22 -34.34 21.22 -13.38
N ILE A 23 -34.50 22.54 -13.45
CA ILE A 23 -33.61 23.52 -12.79
C ILE A 23 -33.94 23.77 -11.31
N THR A 24 -35.13 23.40 -10.82
CA THR A 24 -35.62 23.70 -9.46
C THR A 24 -35.59 22.49 -8.51
N SER A 25 -35.60 22.77 -7.19
CA SER A 25 -35.58 21.76 -6.12
C SER A 25 -36.75 20.79 -6.12
N SER A 26 -37.94 21.23 -6.56
CA SER A 26 -39.18 20.46 -6.57
C SER A 26 -39.25 19.39 -7.65
N GLY A 27 -38.43 19.50 -8.71
CA GLY A 27 -38.33 18.52 -9.79
C GLY A 27 -37.01 17.74 -9.84
N ALA A 28 -35.90 18.36 -9.39
CA ALA A 28 -34.57 17.78 -9.51
C ALA A 28 -34.39 16.41 -8.84
N LYS A 29 -35.17 16.10 -7.78
CA LYS A 29 -35.11 14.82 -7.07
C LYS A 29 -35.88 13.66 -7.69
N LYS A 30 -36.75 13.92 -8.67
CA LYS A 30 -37.62 12.89 -9.27
C LYS A 30 -37.02 12.27 -10.55
N ARG A 31 -35.94 12.86 -11.08
CA ARG A 31 -35.31 12.50 -12.37
C ARG A 31 -33.79 12.68 -12.31
N PHE A 32 -33.12 11.89 -11.46
CA PHE A 32 -31.67 11.92 -11.34
C PHE A 32 -30.98 10.98 -12.33
N TYR A 33 -29.84 11.44 -12.87
CA TYR A 33 -28.84 10.59 -13.47
C TYR A 33 -27.48 10.82 -12.78
N GLU A 34 -26.85 9.72 -12.31
CA GLU A 34 -25.50 9.66 -11.74
C GLU A 34 -25.18 10.69 -10.65
N VAL A 35 -25.67 10.47 -9.42
CA VAL A 35 -25.33 11.31 -8.28
C VAL A 35 -23.91 10.99 -7.78
N VAL A 36 -23.03 11.99 -7.81
CA VAL A 36 -21.69 11.91 -7.21
C VAL A 36 -21.66 12.73 -5.93
N ARG A 37 -21.32 12.09 -4.82
CA ARG A 37 -21.10 12.75 -3.52
C ARG A 37 -19.63 12.67 -3.15
N VAL A 38 -19.02 13.84 -2.95
CA VAL A 38 -17.68 13.99 -2.44
C VAL A 38 -17.79 14.49 -1.01
N GLU A 39 -17.67 13.59 -0.05
CA GLU A 39 -17.74 13.91 1.38
C GLU A 39 -16.35 14.26 1.95
N GLY A 40 -16.33 15.03 3.03
CA GLY A 40 -15.13 15.48 3.71
C GLY A 40 -14.42 16.68 3.09
N PHE A 41 -13.21 16.97 3.58
CA PHE A 41 -12.40 18.12 3.15
C PHE A 41 -12.09 18.14 1.65
N LEU A 42 -12.25 16.99 0.96
CA LEU A 42 -12.08 16.84 -0.49
C LEU A 42 -13.15 17.53 -1.32
N GLY A 43 -14.26 17.95 -0.70
CA GLY A 43 -15.23 18.81 -1.37
C GLY A 43 -14.72 20.25 -1.55
N TYR A 44 -13.92 20.76 -0.63
CA TYR A 44 -13.50 22.18 -0.62
C TYR A 44 -12.79 22.64 -1.92
N PRO A 45 -11.90 21.85 -2.54
CA PRO A 45 -11.31 22.19 -3.83
C PRO A 45 -12.32 22.34 -4.99
N LEU A 46 -13.49 21.68 -4.95
CA LEU A 46 -14.53 21.84 -5.97
C LEU A 46 -15.18 23.25 -5.92
N LYS A 47 -15.15 23.91 -4.75
CA LYS A 47 -15.65 25.29 -4.58
C LYS A 47 -14.93 26.29 -5.48
N VAL A 48 -13.65 26.04 -5.77
CA VAL A 48 -12.81 26.90 -6.61
C VAL A 48 -13.42 27.03 -8.00
N PHE A 49 -13.88 25.91 -8.58
CA PHE A 49 -14.51 25.90 -9.91
C PHE A 49 -15.92 26.48 -9.91
N VAL A 50 -16.71 26.25 -8.86
CA VAL A 50 -18.03 26.90 -8.72
C VAL A 50 -17.89 28.43 -8.69
N ARG A 51 -16.92 28.96 -7.94
CA ARG A 51 -16.63 30.41 -7.88
C ARG A 51 -16.09 30.94 -9.19
N LYS A 52 -15.14 30.24 -9.81
CA LYS A 52 -14.51 30.67 -11.06
C LYS A 52 -15.52 30.85 -12.18
N PHE A 53 -16.49 29.94 -12.28
CA PHE A 53 -17.50 29.95 -13.33
C PHE A 53 -18.84 30.50 -12.85
N GLU A 54 -18.86 31.30 -11.78
CA GLU A 54 -20.09 31.76 -11.16
C GLU A 54 -21.02 32.55 -12.12
N GLU A 55 -20.44 33.21 -13.12
CA GLU A 55 -21.17 33.92 -14.18
C GLU A 55 -22.00 33.00 -15.10
N TYR A 56 -21.64 31.71 -15.18
CA TYR A 56 -22.36 30.71 -15.98
C TYR A 56 -23.49 30.01 -15.22
N VAL A 57 -23.74 30.41 -13.96
CA VAL A 57 -24.81 29.85 -13.15
C VAL A 57 -26.16 30.35 -13.66
N ILE A 58 -26.98 29.43 -14.17
CA ILE A 58 -28.30 29.74 -14.72
C ILE A 58 -29.39 29.84 -13.65
N HIS A 59 -29.21 29.18 -12.51
CA HIS A 59 -30.15 29.22 -11.40
C HIS A 59 -29.48 28.84 -10.07
N ARG A 60 -30.05 29.30 -8.97
CA ARG A 60 -29.61 28.98 -7.61
C ARG A 60 -30.81 28.67 -6.74
N TYR A 61 -30.70 27.63 -5.90
CA TYR A 61 -31.76 27.31 -4.94
C TYR A 61 -31.20 26.67 -3.67
N TRP A 62 -31.94 26.86 -2.58
CA TRP A 62 -31.74 26.10 -1.35
C TRP A 62 -32.58 24.85 -1.38
N TYR A 63 -31.99 23.74 -0.94
CA TYR A 63 -32.73 22.52 -0.68
C TYR A 63 -32.07 21.73 0.45
N SER A 64 -32.85 21.43 1.50
CA SER A 64 -32.33 20.87 2.73
C SER A 64 -31.16 21.75 3.24
N THR A 65 -30.02 21.16 3.55
CA THR A 65 -28.82 21.85 4.09
C THR A 65 -27.81 22.22 2.99
N ARG A 66 -28.24 22.36 1.73
CA ARG A 66 -27.36 22.65 0.59
C ARG A 66 -27.87 23.82 -0.24
N PHE A 67 -26.92 24.64 -0.67
CA PHE A 67 -27.09 25.65 -1.70
C PHE A 67 -26.63 25.10 -3.04
N TYR A 68 -27.55 25.00 -3.99
CA TYR A 68 -27.28 24.46 -5.31
C TYR A 68 -27.01 25.59 -6.31
N HIS A 69 -25.92 25.43 -7.06
CA HIS A 69 -25.62 26.18 -8.27
C HIS A 69 -25.96 25.31 -9.47
N VAL A 70 -26.82 25.81 -10.35
CA VAL A 70 -27.22 25.11 -11.57
C VAL A 70 -26.44 25.66 -12.75
N PHE A 71 -25.79 24.78 -13.49
CA PHE A 71 -24.98 25.07 -14.67
C PHE A 71 -25.55 24.35 -15.90
N PRO A 72 -25.18 24.78 -17.11
CA PRO A 72 -25.39 23.99 -18.32
C PRO A 72 -24.75 22.60 -18.23
N GLU A 73 -25.29 21.63 -18.98
CA GLU A 73 -24.90 20.21 -18.91
C GLU A 73 -23.39 19.93 -19.05
N ASN A 74 -22.71 20.68 -19.91
CA ASN A 74 -21.29 20.51 -20.20
C ASN A 74 -20.39 20.68 -18.94
N PHE A 75 -20.86 21.40 -17.92
CA PHE A 75 -20.15 21.53 -16.64
C PHE A 75 -20.09 20.22 -15.86
N TYR A 76 -20.96 19.25 -16.11
CA TYR A 76 -20.91 17.96 -15.43
C TYR A 76 -19.58 17.23 -15.68
N LYS A 77 -19.09 17.24 -16.92
CA LYS A 77 -17.76 16.70 -17.28
C LYS A 77 -16.62 17.42 -16.57
N LEU A 78 -16.74 18.74 -16.38
CA LEU A 78 -15.77 19.53 -15.61
C LEU A 78 -15.68 19.01 -14.18
N PHE A 79 -16.78 18.93 -13.45
CA PHE A 79 -16.78 18.51 -12.05
C PHE A 79 -16.37 17.03 -11.87
N GLN A 80 -16.73 16.14 -12.80
CA GLN A 80 -16.19 14.78 -12.84
C GLN A 80 -14.66 14.75 -13.00
N SER A 81 -14.10 15.67 -13.79
CA SER A 81 -12.65 15.73 -14.03
C SER A 81 -11.90 16.27 -12.83
N VAL A 82 -12.49 17.24 -12.12
CA VAL A 82 -11.96 17.75 -10.84
C VAL A 82 -11.95 16.67 -9.78
N ASP A 83 -13.05 15.92 -9.60
CA ASP A 83 -13.13 14.81 -8.63
C ASP A 83 -12.04 13.75 -8.88
N LYS A 84 -11.89 13.32 -10.15
CA LYS A 84 -10.83 12.39 -10.55
C LYS A 84 -9.42 12.92 -10.25
N LEU A 85 -9.16 14.20 -10.49
CA LEU A 85 -7.88 14.82 -10.19
C LEU A 85 -7.63 14.86 -8.67
N ILE A 86 -8.63 15.23 -7.86
CA ILE A 86 -8.53 15.24 -6.39
C ILE A 86 -8.13 13.87 -5.86
N ALA A 87 -8.76 12.79 -6.35
CA ALA A 87 -8.44 11.43 -5.94
C ALA A 87 -6.98 11.04 -6.25
N VAL A 88 -6.45 11.48 -7.40
CA VAL A 88 -5.04 11.26 -7.77
C VAL A 88 -4.09 12.10 -6.90
N LEU A 89 -4.39 13.38 -6.71
CA LEU A 89 -3.56 14.28 -5.89
C LEU A 89 -3.52 13.86 -4.43
N TYR A 90 -4.63 13.37 -3.87
CA TYR A 90 -4.70 12.88 -2.50
C TYR A 90 -3.76 11.70 -2.27
N ARG A 91 -3.62 10.81 -3.27
CA ARG A 91 -2.61 9.73 -3.27
C ARG A 91 -1.19 10.29 -3.42
N TYR A 92 -0.98 11.22 -4.35
CA TYR A 92 0.34 11.79 -4.64
C TYR A 92 0.95 12.56 -3.45
N TYR A 93 0.13 13.30 -2.72
CA TYR A 93 0.53 14.13 -1.58
C TYR A 93 0.36 13.44 -0.22
N TYR A 94 0.16 12.12 -0.19
CA TYR A 94 -0.02 11.36 1.05
C TYR A 94 -1.06 11.97 1.99
N LYS A 95 -2.24 12.26 1.45
CA LYS A 95 -3.37 12.84 2.20
C LYS A 95 -3.17 14.27 2.72
N ASN A 96 -2.12 14.99 2.28
CA ASN A 96 -1.95 16.41 2.61
C ASN A 96 -2.96 17.28 1.82
N VAL A 97 -4.03 17.69 2.50
CA VAL A 97 -5.16 18.43 1.92
C VAL A 97 -4.76 19.82 1.42
N GLU A 98 -3.88 20.53 2.13
CA GLU A 98 -3.45 21.88 1.77
C GLU A 98 -2.73 21.89 0.41
N LYS A 99 -1.84 20.90 0.18
CA LYS A 99 -1.16 20.72 -1.10
C LYS A 99 -2.12 20.35 -2.23
N VAL A 100 -3.14 19.54 -1.95
CA VAL A 100 -4.19 19.23 -2.93
C VAL A 100 -4.93 20.50 -3.31
N PHE A 101 -5.32 21.32 -2.33
CA PHE A 101 -6.06 22.55 -2.56
C PHE A 101 -5.27 23.55 -3.41
N LYS A 102 -4.03 23.85 -3.02
CA LYS A 102 -3.14 24.75 -3.78
C LYS A 102 -2.95 24.29 -5.22
N HIS A 103 -2.77 22.99 -5.43
CA HIS A 103 -2.62 22.43 -6.79
C HIS A 103 -3.90 22.61 -7.62
N ILE A 104 -5.07 22.39 -7.01
CA ILE A 104 -6.35 22.61 -7.70
C ILE A 104 -6.55 24.08 -8.05
N GLU A 105 -6.21 25.02 -7.17
CA GLU A 105 -6.25 26.46 -7.47
C GLU A 105 -5.32 26.83 -8.62
N GLU A 106 -4.09 26.29 -8.65
CA GLU A 106 -3.14 26.51 -9.74
C GLU A 106 -3.72 26.05 -11.10
N VAL A 107 -4.36 24.89 -11.16
CA VAL A 107 -5.02 24.41 -12.38
C VAL A 107 -6.23 25.27 -12.74
N ALA A 108 -7.07 25.63 -11.77
CA ALA A 108 -8.24 26.48 -12.00
C ALA A 108 -7.85 27.87 -12.54
N ASN A 109 -6.75 28.45 -12.08
CA ASN A 109 -6.25 29.74 -12.55
C ASN A 109 -5.76 29.70 -14.00
N GLN A 110 -5.34 28.53 -14.50
CA GLN A 110 -4.90 28.34 -15.89
C GLN A 110 -6.07 28.14 -16.86
N CYS A 111 -7.28 27.89 -16.36
CA CYS A 111 -8.48 27.72 -17.17
C CYS A 111 -9.04 29.08 -17.64
N ARG A 112 -9.38 29.19 -18.93
CA ARG A 112 -10.05 30.37 -19.52
C ARG A 112 -11.54 30.14 -19.75
N ASP A 113 -11.88 28.98 -20.29
CA ASP A 113 -13.26 28.51 -20.52
C ASP A 113 -13.43 27.07 -20.02
N VAL A 114 -14.66 26.55 -20.08
CA VAL A 114 -15.01 25.20 -19.57
C VAL A 114 -14.29 24.10 -20.32
N GLY A 115 -14.21 24.18 -21.65
CA GLY A 115 -13.59 23.17 -22.50
C GLY A 115 -12.09 23.08 -22.23
N GLY A 116 -11.40 24.21 -22.30
CA GLY A 116 -9.98 24.30 -21.97
C GLY A 116 -9.68 23.88 -20.52
N CYS A 117 -10.64 24.05 -19.60
CA CYS A 117 -10.47 23.60 -18.22
C CYS A 117 -10.54 22.08 -18.07
N ILE A 118 -11.45 21.43 -18.78
CA ILE A 118 -11.52 19.96 -18.82
C ILE A 118 -10.20 19.40 -19.35
N ASP A 119 -9.67 19.95 -20.44
CA ASP A 119 -8.41 19.50 -21.04
C ASP A 119 -7.23 19.69 -20.07
N ASN A 120 -7.14 20.85 -19.40
CA ASN A 120 -6.11 21.12 -18.40
C ASN A 120 -6.17 20.13 -17.22
N LEU A 121 -7.37 19.83 -16.71
CA LEU A 121 -7.57 18.87 -15.62
C LEU A 121 -7.15 17.46 -16.02
N VAL A 122 -7.51 17.01 -17.22
CA VAL A 122 -7.13 15.69 -17.74
C VAL A 122 -5.61 15.61 -17.93
N ASN A 123 -5.00 16.65 -18.49
CA ASN A 123 -3.56 16.72 -18.70
C ASN A 123 -2.78 16.70 -17.37
N GLU A 124 -3.21 17.49 -16.38
CA GLU A 124 -2.56 17.48 -15.08
C GLU A 124 -2.77 16.14 -14.35
N ARG A 125 -3.96 15.52 -14.48
CA ARG A 125 -4.19 14.16 -13.96
C ARG A 125 -3.18 13.18 -14.52
N ASN A 126 -3.06 13.10 -15.85
CA ASN A 126 -2.14 12.18 -16.53
C ASN A 126 -0.68 12.44 -16.10
N LYS A 127 -0.29 13.71 -15.96
CA LYS A 127 1.03 14.11 -15.49
C LYS A 127 1.30 13.67 -14.05
N VAL A 128 0.34 13.82 -13.14
CA VAL A 128 0.47 13.36 -11.75
C VAL A 128 0.49 11.84 -11.68
N GLU A 129 -0.37 11.15 -12.43
CA GLU A 129 -0.36 9.68 -12.54
C GLU A 129 1.00 9.17 -13.02
N HIS A 130 1.59 9.79 -14.03
CA HIS A 130 2.94 9.47 -14.50
C HIS A 130 4.01 9.72 -13.44
N LYS A 131 3.92 10.83 -12.69
CA LYS A 131 4.83 11.11 -11.55
C LYS A 131 4.70 10.05 -10.45
N ILE A 132 3.49 9.59 -10.14
CA ILE A 132 3.25 8.50 -9.18
C ILE A 132 3.89 7.22 -9.70
N ALA A 133 3.61 6.83 -10.94
CA ALA A 133 4.16 5.62 -11.56
C ALA A 133 5.69 5.63 -11.55
N ARG A 134 6.32 6.75 -11.94
CA ARG A 134 7.78 6.94 -11.87
C ARG A 134 8.32 6.82 -10.44
N ARG A 135 7.65 7.40 -9.44
CA ARG A 135 8.05 7.28 -8.03
C ARG A 135 7.98 5.84 -7.53
N ILE A 136 6.89 5.14 -7.83
CA ILE A 136 6.71 3.72 -7.49
C ILE A 136 7.82 2.90 -8.13
N LEU A 137 8.06 3.07 -9.44
CA LEU A 137 9.11 2.35 -10.15
C LEU A 137 10.49 2.63 -9.55
N LYS A 138 10.81 3.90 -9.24
CA LYS A 138 12.07 4.27 -8.58
C LYS A 138 12.20 3.58 -7.22
N GLY A 139 11.13 3.54 -6.43
CA GLY A 139 11.09 2.84 -5.14
C GLY A 139 11.33 1.33 -5.29
N ARG A 140 10.66 0.69 -6.26
CA ARG A 140 10.85 -0.74 -6.57
C ARG A 140 12.29 -1.05 -7.00
N LYS A 141 12.86 -0.22 -7.87
CA LYS A 141 14.27 -0.33 -8.29
C LYS A 141 15.21 -0.20 -7.10
N ALA A 142 15.04 0.84 -6.28
CA ALA A 142 15.88 1.07 -5.11
C ALA A 142 15.81 -0.09 -4.10
N LEU A 143 14.60 -0.60 -3.83
CA LEU A 143 14.39 -1.73 -2.94
C LEU A 143 15.04 -3.02 -3.48
N THR A 144 14.89 -3.27 -4.79
CA THR A 144 15.52 -4.42 -5.47
C THR A 144 17.05 -4.32 -5.37
N THR A 145 17.63 -3.17 -5.74
CA THR A 145 19.09 -2.94 -5.64
C THR A 145 19.60 -3.12 -4.21
N ARG A 146 18.89 -2.59 -3.21
CA ARG A 146 19.24 -2.76 -1.79
C ARG A 146 19.28 -4.24 -1.41
N LEU A 147 18.21 -4.98 -1.70
CA LEU A 147 18.08 -6.38 -1.30
C LEU A 147 19.09 -7.28 -2.01
N THR A 148 19.34 -7.07 -3.31
CA THR A 148 20.38 -7.79 -4.06
C THR A 148 21.77 -7.48 -3.50
N LYS A 149 22.09 -6.20 -3.27
CA LYS A 149 23.41 -5.81 -2.71
C LYS A 149 23.62 -6.42 -1.33
N ASN A 150 22.60 -6.37 -0.47
CA ASN A 150 22.70 -6.91 0.88
C ASN A 150 22.81 -8.43 0.89
N THR A 151 22.11 -9.12 -0.01
CA THR A 151 22.23 -10.57 -0.16
C THR A 151 23.66 -10.96 -0.53
N MET A 152 24.25 -10.23 -1.49
CA MET A 152 25.65 -10.44 -1.86
C MET A 152 26.62 -10.15 -0.70
N ARG A 153 26.38 -9.09 0.09
CA ARG A 153 27.19 -8.78 1.27
C ARG A 153 27.13 -9.89 2.33
N CYS A 154 25.97 -10.54 2.47
CA CYS A 154 25.77 -11.61 3.44
C CYS A 154 26.14 -13.00 2.92
N ARG A 155 26.61 -13.11 1.67
CA ARG A 155 26.81 -14.39 0.98
C ARG A 155 27.73 -15.35 1.73
N ASP A 156 28.83 -14.86 2.29
CA ASP A 156 29.80 -15.72 2.98
C ASP A 156 29.21 -16.30 4.27
N LEU A 157 28.47 -15.50 5.04
CA LEU A 157 27.77 -15.97 6.23
C LEU A 157 26.64 -16.93 5.88
N VAL A 158 25.92 -16.67 4.79
CA VAL A 158 24.90 -17.58 4.27
C VAL A 158 25.54 -18.91 3.88
N GLN A 159 26.64 -18.90 3.13
CA GLN A 159 27.35 -20.11 2.72
C GLN A 159 27.87 -20.90 3.93
N LYS A 160 28.28 -20.21 4.99
CA LYS A 160 28.80 -20.80 6.24
C LYS A 160 27.72 -21.46 7.09
N TYR A 161 26.55 -20.83 7.23
CA TYR A 161 25.54 -21.24 8.20
C TYR A 161 24.28 -21.86 7.59
N PHE A 162 23.84 -21.38 6.43
CA PHE A 162 22.60 -21.79 5.77
C PHE A 162 22.77 -21.78 4.24
N PRO A 163 23.68 -22.59 3.66
CA PRO A 163 23.93 -22.61 2.22
C PRO A 163 22.67 -22.92 1.40
N GLU A 164 21.70 -23.61 2.01
CA GLU A 164 20.39 -23.91 1.43
C GLU A 164 19.58 -22.65 1.12
N LEU A 165 19.85 -21.50 1.73
CA LEU A 165 19.20 -20.24 1.34
C LEU A 165 19.55 -19.80 -0.08
N LEU A 166 20.70 -20.25 -0.60
CA LEU A 166 21.09 -19.97 -1.99
C LEU A 166 20.32 -20.85 -2.97
N ASN A 167 19.84 -22.01 -2.53
CA ASN A 167 19.01 -22.90 -3.32
C ASN A 167 18.00 -23.66 -2.43
N PRO A 168 16.90 -23.00 -2.02
CA PRO A 168 15.95 -23.60 -1.08
C PRO A 168 15.21 -24.78 -1.69
N HIS A 169 15.01 -25.85 -0.93
CA HIS A 169 14.16 -26.96 -1.35
C HIS A 169 12.72 -26.51 -1.47
N VAL A 170 12.01 -26.89 -2.54
CA VAL A 170 10.62 -26.49 -2.75
C VAL A 170 9.69 -27.66 -2.49
N PHE A 171 8.82 -27.53 -1.51
CA PHE A 171 7.70 -28.43 -1.27
C PHE A 171 6.41 -27.84 -1.83
N THR A 172 5.81 -28.53 -2.80
CA THR A 172 4.52 -28.18 -3.40
C THR A 172 3.41 -29.04 -2.80
N TYR A 173 2.29 -28.42 -2.42
CA TYR A 173 1.11 -29.13 -1.94
C TYR A 173 -0.15 -28.80 -2.75
N ARG A 174 -1.10 -29.73 -2.80
CA ARG A 174 -2.39 -29.61 -3.48
C ARG A 174 -3.53 -29.30 -2.51
N SER A 175 -3.49 -29.85 -1.30
CA SER A 175 -4.50 -29.67 -0.25
C SER A 175 -3.88 -29.36 1.11
N SER A 176 -4.68 -28.75 2.01
CA SER A 176 -4.26 -28.47 3.39
C SER A 176 -3.94 -29.74 4.17
N ASP A 177 -4.60 -30.87 3.86
CA ASP A 177 -4.31 -32.18 4.47
C ASP A 177 -2.93 -32.70 4.09
N GLU A 178 -2.51 -32.53 2.83
CA GLU A 178 -1.18 -32.91 2.36
C GLU A 178 -0.10 -32.08 3.07
N LEU A 179 -0.33 -30.76 3.16
CA LEU A 179 0.56 -29.88 3.90
C LEU A 179 0.61 -30.24 5.39
N ALA A 180 -0.52 -30.53 6.02
CA ALA A 180 -0.59 -30.92 7.43
C ALA A 180 0.18 -32.22 7.69
N LYS A 181 0.03 -33.23 6.82
CA LYS A 181 0.80 -34.48 6.91
C LYS A 181 2.30 -34.22 6.79
N PHE A 182 2.71 -33.34 5.87
CA PHE A 182 4.11 -32.95 5.73
C PHE A 182 4.63 -32.23 6.98
N MET A 183 3.91 -31.20 7.46
CA MET A 183 4.32 -30.43 8.63
C MET A 183 4.34 -31.25 9.92
N LYS A 184 3.48 -32.26 10.08
CA LYS A 184 3.51 -33.16 11.25
C LYS A 184 4.71 -34.09 11.29
N ARG A 185 5.35 -34.39 10.14
CA ARG A 185 6.66 -35.07 10.13
C ARG A 185 7.74 -34.17 10.71
N LEU A 186 7.62 -32.88 10.40
CA LEU A 186 8.52 -31.85 10.85
C LEU A 186 8.06 -31.16 12.13
N PHE A 187 6.94 -31.37 12.78
CA PHE A 187 6.53 -30.50 13.89
C PHE A 187 5.57 -31.24 14.79
N ILE A 188 5.62 -30.93 16.10
CA ILE A 188 4.56 -31.37 17.01
C ILE A 188 3.22 -30.80 16.51
N ASP A 189 2.12 -31.52 16.74
CA ASP A 189 0.82 -31.22 16.12
C ASP A 189 0.42 -29.74 16.21
N ARG A 190 0.53 -29.14 17.39
CA ARG A 190 0.19 -27.72 17.61
C ARG A 190 1.00 -26.75 16.73
N VAL A 191 2.30 -27.03 16.55
CA VAL A 191 3.20 -26.20 15.75
C VAL A 191 2.97 -26.46 14.25
N ALA A 192 2.76 -27.71 13.86
CA ALA A 192 2.42 -28.09 12.49
C ALA A 192 1.16 -27.37 12.02
N GLU A 193 0.09 -27.38 12.82
CA GLU A 193 -1.16 -26.68 12.52
C GLU A 193 -0.99 -25.17 12.39
N ALA A 194 -0.16 -24.55 13.24
CA ALA A 194 0.12 -23.13 13.15
C ALA A 194 0.80 -22.78 11.82
N TYR A 195 1.77 -23.58 11.38
CA TYR A 195 2.41 -23.39 10.09
C TYR A 195 1.47 -23.64 8.90
N VAL A 196 0.58 -24.63 8.98
CA VAL A 196 -0.43 -24.88 7.93
C VAL A 196 -1.30 -23.63 7.74
N ARG A 197 -1.87 -23.10 8.83
CA ARG A 197 -2.67 -21.86 8.79
C ARG A 197 -1.88 -20.68 8.25
N PHE A 198 -0.61 -20.57 8.65
CA PHE A 198 0.27 -19.49 8.18
C PHE A 198 0.56 -19.60 6.67
N ALA A 199 0.79 -20.82 6.17
CA ALA A 199 1.07 -21.10 4.76
C ALA A 199 -0.15 -20.86 3.85
N GLU A 200 -1.38 -21.04 4.35
CA GLU A 200 -2.60 -20.72 3.60
C GLU A 200 -2.71 -19.21 3.29
N ILE A 201 -2.20 -18.36 4.17
CA ILE A 201 -2.29 -16.90 4.04
C ILE A 201 -1.10 -16.31 3.27
N ASN A 202 0.12 -16.79 3.55
CA ASN A 202 1.35 -16.07 3.19
C ASN A 202 2.20 -16.73 2.10
N ASN A 203 1.67 -17.78 1.48
CA ASN A 203 2.34 -18.56 0.43
C ASN A 203 3.04 -17.72 -0.66
N PRO A 204 4.27 -18.08 -1.09
CA PRO A 204 5.14 -19.14 -0.55
C PRO A 204 5.94 -18.66 0.66
N ILE A 205 6.25 -19.57 1.59
CA ILE A 205 6.90 -19.26 2.88
C ILE A 205 8.12 -20.16 3.12
N ILE A 206 9.13 -19.69 3.86
CA ILE A 206 10.28 -20.51 4.26
C ILE A 206 9.98 -21.24 5.59
N VAL A 207 10.44 -22.47 5.74
CA VAL A 207 10.48 -23.17 7.02
C VAL A 207 11.88 -23.70 7.29
N ALA A 208 12.25 -23.76 8.56
CA ALA A 208 13.55 -24.24 9.02
C ALA A 208 13.34 -25.28 10.14
N ARG A 209 13.62 -26.56 9.86
CA ARG A 209 13.76 -27.58 10.92
C ARG A 209 14.67 -28.73 10.53
N GLU A 210 14.53 -29.25 9.32
CA GLU A 210 15.42 -30.28 8.76
C GLU A 210 16.32 -29.67 7.65
N GLY A 211 16.41 -28.34 7.63
CA GLY A 211 16.97 -27.53 6.54
C GLY A 211 16.01 -26.40 6.14
N VAL A 212 16.43 -25.57 5.19
CA VAL A 212 15.61 -24.48 4.63
C VAL A 212 14.73 -25.02 3.51
N MET A 213 13.41 -24.87 3.67
CA MET A 213 12.44 -25.32 2.67
C MET A 213 11.40 -24.25 2.38
N LEU A 214 11.10 -24.02 1.11
CA LEU A 214 10.00 -23.21 0.63
C LEU A 214 8.74 -24.06 0.52
N ILE A 215 7.70 -23.67 1.25
CA ILE A 215 6.37 -24.29 1.18
C ILE A 215 5.51 -23.49 0.22
N THR A 216 4.96 -24.17 -0.80
CA THR A 216 4.10 -23.52 -1.80
C THR A 216 2.91 -24.35 -2.26
N LYS A 217 1.83 -23.67 -2.67
CA LYS A 217 0.66 -24.32 -3.28
C LYS A 217 1.00 -24.59 -4.74
N ASN A 218 0.62 -25.75 -5.25
CA ASN A 218 0.96 -26.20 -6.61
C ASN A 218 0.50 -25.25 -7.73
N SER A 219 -0.41 -24.32 -7.46
CA SER A 219 -0.89 -23.30 -8.41
C SER A 219 -0.02 -22.04 -8.49
N ASN A 220 1.04 -21.92 -7.70
CA ASN A 220 1.83 -20.68 -7.63
C ASN A 220 2.95 -20.67 -8.67
N ASN A 221 3.02 -19.59 -9.46
CA ASN A 221 4.18 -19.34 -10.32
C ASN A 221 5.37 -18.91 -9.47
N LEU A 222 6.35 -19.80 -9.32
CA LEU A 222 7.58 -19.53 -8.55
C LEU A 222 8.62 -18.72 -9.33
N GLN A 223 8.49 -18.58 -10.64
CA GLN A 223 9.44 -17.82 -11.46
C GLN A 223 9.51 -16.35 -11.03
N ASP A 224 8.39 -15.83 -10.52
CA ASP A 224 8.27 -14.47 -10.03
C ASP A 224 8.54 -14.33 -8.53
N PHE A 225 8.85 -15.40 -7.80
CA PHE A 225 9.16 -15.33 -6.36
C PHE A 225 10.67 -15.34 -6.13
N SER A 226 11.15 -14.55 -5.17
CA SER A 226 12.56 -14.50 -4.80
C SER A 226 12.73 -14.30 -3.30
N ILE A 227 13.80 -14.91 -2.77
CA ILE A 227 14.22 -14.76 -1.38
C ILE A 227 15.49 -13.93 -1.38
N TYR A 228 15.53 -12.95 -0.49
CA TYR A 228 16.69 -12.10 -0.27
C TYR A 228 17.15 -12.21 1.18
N VAL A 229 18.45 -12.02 1.41
CA VAL A 229 19.02 -11.82 2.74
C VAL A 229 19.35 -10.33 2.86
N ASP A 230 18.49 -9.57 3.53
CA ASP A 230 18.61 -8.12 3.61
C ASP A 230 19.64 -7.66 4.64
N ASP A 231 19.91 -8.46 5.66
CA ASP A 231 20.91 -8.15 6.68
C ASP A 231 21.32 -9.43 7.40
N CYS A 232 22.53 -9.45 7.95
CA CYS A 232 23.08 -10.61 8.63
C CYS A 232 24.06 -10.16 9.71
N ILE A 233 24.11 -10.92 10.81
CA ILE A 233 25.02 -10.69 11.93
C ILE A 233 25.55 -12.03 12.40
N ASP A 234 26.85 -12.04 12.71
CA ASP A 234 27.55 -13.17 13.30
C ASP A 234 28.20 -12.70 14.61
N THR A 235 27.72 -13.21 15.75
CA THR A 235 28.27 -12.93 17.09
C THR A 235 28.92 -14.18 17.66
N LYS A 236 29.51 -14.10 18.87
CA LYS A 236 30.02 -15.30 19.55
C LYS A 236 28.91 -16.30 19.89
N ASN A 237 27.69 -15.81 20.15
CA ASN A 237 26.60 -16.61 20.71
C ASN A 237 25.59 -17.06 19.64
N TYR A 238 25.42 -16.28 18.57
CA TYR A 238 24.42 -16.57 17.54
C TYR A 238 24.84 -16.05 16.16
N ALA A 239 24.24 -16.61 15.13
CA ALA A 239 24.22 -16.04 13.78
C ALA A 239 22.77 -15.80 13.37
N VAL A 240 22.44 -14.60 12.88
CA VAL A 240 21.07 -14.24 12.47
C VAL A 240 21.06 -13.57 11.11
N PHE A 241 20.02 -13.87 10.34
CA PHE A 241 19.80 -13.44 8.97
C PHE A 241 18.39 -12.90 8.85
N LYS A 242 18.25 -11.71 8.28
CA LYS A 242 16.95 -11.18 7.91
C LYS A 242 16.60 -11.61 6.50
N VAL A 243 15.72 -12.59 6.40
CA VAL A 243 15.23 -13.14 5.13
C VAL A 243 13.97 -12.39 4.68
N VAL A 244 13.87 -12.12 3.39
CA VAL A 244 12.76 -11.38 2.79
C VAL A 244 12.25 -12.14 1.58
N GLY A 245 11.01 -12.62 1.65
CA GLY A 245 10.31 -13.21 0.50
C GLY A 245 9.54 -12.15 -0.27
N ALA A 246 9.77 -12.06 -1.58
CA ALA A 246 9.18 -11.04 -2.42
C ALA A 246 8.75 -11.58 -3.78
N TYR A 247 7.64 -11.03 -4.31
CA TYR A 247 7.30 -11.20 -5.72
C TYR A 247 7.97 -10.11 -6.55
N LYS A 248 8.51 -10.53 -7.68
CA LYS A 248 9.03 -9.70 -8.75
C LYS A 248 7.96 -9.49 -9.82
N LEU A 249 8.04 -8.37 -10.51
CA LEU A 249 7.35 -8.09 -11.76
C LEU A 249 8.31 -7.30 -12.63
N MET A 250 8.59 -7.79 -13.85
CA MET A 250 9.58 -7.18 -14.75
C MET A 250 10.95 -6.97 -14.05
N GLU A 251 11.47 -8.02 -13.40
CA GLU A 251 12.73 -8.04 -12.63
C GLU A 251 12.82 -7.14 -11.39
N TYR A 252 11.79 -6.37 -11.07
CA TYR A 252 11.77 -5.54 -9.87
C TYR A 252 10.82 -6.08 -8.82
N ILE A 253 11.18 -5.88 -7.55
CA ILE A 253 10.31 -6.21 -6.42
C ILE A 253 8.99 -5.45 -6.56
N TYR A 254 7.92 -6.21 -6.72
CA TYR A 254 6.56 -5.72 -6.82
C TYR A 254 5.91 -5.64 -5.44
N ARG A 255 6.09 -6.69 -4.63
CA ARG A 255 5.46 -6.84 -3.31
C ARG A 255 6.32 -7.70 -2.39
N ILE A 256 6.51 -7.22 -1.16
CA ILE A 256 7.04 -8.03 -0.06
C ILE A 256 5.91 -8.93 0.46
N LYS A 257 6.17 -10.23 0.54
CA LYS A 257 5.20 -11.22 1.04
C LYS A 257 5.36 -11.45 2.52
N TRP A 258 6.59 -11.61 2.96
CA TRP A 258 6.92 -11.81 4.36
C TRP A 258 8.36 -11.35 4.62
N VAL A 259 8.62 -11.06 5.89
CA VAL A 259 9.95 -10.81 6.43
C VAL A 259 10.14 -11.80 7.57
N GLY A 260 11.32 -12.38 7.69
CA GLY A 260 11.64 -13.32 8.74
C GLY A 260 13.05 -13.12 9.28
N VAL A 261 13.27 -13.57 10.51
CA VAL A 261 14.58 -13.72 11.13
C VAL A 261 14.86 -15.21 11.21
N LEU A 262 15.82 -15.66 10.42
CA LEU A 262 16.40 -17.00 10.49
C LEU A 262 17.67 -16.91 11.32
N GLY A 263 17.82 -17.76 12.33
CA GLY A 263 19.01 -17.75 13.16
C GLY A 263 19.46 -19.13 13.61
N LEU A 264 20.72 -19.17 14.01
CA LEU A 264 21.37 -20.29 14.68
C LEU A 264 21.86 -19.80 16.04
N ASP A 265 21.34 -20.40 17.10
CA ASP A 265 21.95 -20.32 18.41
C ASP A 265 23.16 -21.27 18.43
N LYS A 266 24.36 -20.73 18.62
CA LYS A 266 25.60 -21.51 18.52
C LYS A 266 25.88 -22.36 19.76
N PHE A 267 25.28 -22.02 20.89
CA PHE A 267 25.47 -22.75 22.14
C PHE A 267 24.63 -24.03 22.14
N SER A 268 23.35 -23.91 21.81
CA SER A 268 22.40 -25.02 21.75
C SER A 268 22.38 -25.73 20.39
N ASN A 269 23.05 -25.17 19.38
CA ASN A 269 23.00 -25.60 17.98
C ASN A 269 21.56 -25.67 17.42
N GLN A 270 20.68 -24.79 17.89
CA GLN A 270 19.28 -24.73 17.49
C GLN A 270 19.06 -23.70 16.39
N VAL A 271 18.38 -24.13 15.33
CA VAL A 271 17.90 -23.24 14.27
C VAL A 271 16.52 -22.72 14.63
N PHE A 272 16.29 -21.43 14.46
CA PHE A 272 14.99 -20.81 14.63
C PHE A 272 14.63 -19.95 13.43
N LEU A 273 13.34 -19.89 13.11
CA LEU A 273 12.79 -19.00 12.10
C LEU A 273 11.54 -18.34 12.65
N HIS A 274 11.56 -17.02 12.73
CA HIS A 274 10.41 -16.24 13.14
C HIS A 274 10.03 -15.20 12.09
N TYR A 275 8.75 -15.18 11.74
CA TYR A 275 8.19 -14.16 10.88
C TYR A 275 7.96 -12.86 11.66
N VAL A 276 8.29 -11.75 11.04
CA VAL A 276 8.16 -10.41 11.62
C VAL A 276 7.29 -9.51 10.74
N PRO A 277 6.75 -8.41 11.26
CA PRO A 277 5.91 -7.50 10.50
C PRO A 277 6.63 -6.95 9.25
N PRO A 278 5.95 -6.89 8.09
CA PRO A 278 6.54 -6.37 6.85
C PRO A 278 7.04 -4.92 6.96
N THR A 279 6.51 -4.15 7.91
CA THR A 279 6.96 -2.80 8.27
C THR A 279 8.43 -2.75 8.70
N LEU A 280 8.99 -3.86 9.20
CA LEU A 280 10.40 -3.96 9.60
C LEU A 280 11.35 -4.24 8.42
N VAL A 281 10.86 -4.36 7.19
CA VAL A 281 11.69 -4.68 6.00
C VAL A 281 12.86 -3.71 5.80
N LEU A 282 12.72 -2.44 6.19
CA LEU A 282 13.77 -1.43 6.05
C LEU A 282 14.72 -1.31 7.26
N HIS A 283 14.44 -2.03 8.35
CA HIS A 283 15.25 -1.99 9.58
C HIS A 283 16.41 -3.00 9.54
N LYS A 284 17.35 -2.93 10.49
CA LYS A 284 18.43 -3.93 10.60
C LYS A 284 17.93 -5.26 11.20
N VAL A 285 18.68 -6.34 11.03
CA VAL A 285 18.32 -7.66 11.60
C VAL A 285 18.20 -7.60 13.13
N GLU A 286 19.07 -6.87 13.83
CA GLU A 286 18.94 -6.69 15.29
C GLU A 286 17.60 -6.06 15.68
N ARG A 287 17.12 -5.06 14.94
CA ARG A 287 15.83 -4.44 15.27
C ARG A 287 14.68 -5.44 15.10
N CYS A 288 14.79 -6.35 14.14
CA CYS A 288 13.83 -7.44 13.98
C CYS A 288 13.94 -8.47 15.11
N ARG A 289 15.15 -8.76 15.59
CA ARG A 289 15.38 -9.61 16.78
C ARG A 289 14.79 -8.97 18.04
N LEU A 290 14.98 -7.66 18.24
CA LEU A 290 14.38 -6.92 19.34
C LEU A 290 12.84 -6.97 19.30
N TRP A 291 12.24 -7.01 18.11
CA TRP A 291 10.78 -7.19 17.98
C TRP A 291 10.35 -8.58 18.45
N LEU A 292 11.11 -9.63 18.13
CA LEU A 292 10.84 -10.99 18.64
C LEU A 292 10.91 -11.09 20.16
N LEU A 293 11.75 -10.27 20.77
CA LEU A 293 11.87 -10.14 22.22
C LEU A 293 10.85 -9.18 22.84
N ASN A 294 9.92 -8.65 22.03
CA ASN A 294 8.90 -7.69 22.43
C ASN A 294 9.46 -6.39 23.05
N ILE A 295 10.63 -5.94 22.58
CA ILE A 295 11.31 -4.71 23.04
C ILE A 295 10.91 -3.51 22.16
N VAL A 296 10.49 -3.76 20.92
CA VAL A 296 10.07 -2.73 19.97
C VAL A 296 8.71 -3.06 19.36
N ASP A 297 7.98 -2.04 18.91
CA ASP A 297 6.70 -2.18 18.20
C ASP A 297 6.87 -2.68 16.75
N ASP A 298 5.76 -2.89 16.05
CA ASP A 298 5.73 -3.34 14.65
C ASP A 298 6.45 -2.39 13.68
N TYR A 299 6.75 -1.15 14.10
CA TYR A 299 7.50 -0.16 13.33
C TYR A 299 8.97 -0.03 13.80
N GLY A 300 9.40 -0.87 14.73
CA GLY A 300 10.76 -0.90 15.25
C GLY A 300 11.06 0.23 16.23
N ARG A 301 10.03 0.85 16.82
CA ARG A 301 10.17 1.86 17.87
C ARG A 301 10.23 1.18 19.23
N PRO A 302 11.20 1.52 20.10
CA PRO A 302 11.24 0.95 21.44
C PRO A 302 9.96 1.29 22.20
N TYR A 303 9.45 0.33 22.97
CA TYR A 303 8.49 0.65 24.01
C TYR A 303 9.19 1.54 25.06
N GLU A 304 8.49 2.50 25.67
CA GLU A 304 9.04 3.50 26.62
C GLU A 304 9.58 2.89 27.94
N HIS A 305 9.75 1.57 28.01
CA HIS A 305 10.29 0.88 29.15
C HIS A 305 11.77 0.56 28.91
N ASN A 306 12.63 1.08 29.80
CA ASN A 306 14.08 0.84 29.83
C ASN A 306 14.38 -0.64 30.11
N TYR A 307 14.21 -1.50 29.11
CA TYR A 307 14.70 -2.87 29.17
C TYR A 307 16.17 -2.86 28.76
N THR A 308 17.07 -2.98 29.76
CA THR A 308 18.47 -3.29 29.51
C THR A 308 18.57 -4.78 29.19
N LEU A 309 18.88 -5.11 27.94
CA LEU A 309 19.23 -6.48 27.55
C LEU A 309 20.53 -6.86 28.27
N ILE A 310 20.45 -7.78 29.22
CA ILE A 310 21.62 -8.48 29.76
C ILE A 310 21.84 -9.69 28.85
N GLU A 311 22.86 -9.62 28.00
CA GLU A 311 23.39 -10.80 27.32
C GLU A 311 24.11 -11.65 28.38
N VAL A 312 23.58 -12.84 28.68
CA VAL A 312 24.22 -13.83 29.58
C VAL A 312 25.07 -14.80 28.77
#